data_AF-A0A7C4VDJ5-F1
#
_entry.id   AF-A0A7C4VDJ5-F1
#
_cell.length_a   1.000
_cell.length_b   1.000
_cell.length_c   1.000
_cell.angle_alpha   90.00
_cell.angle_beta   90.00
_cell.angle_gamma   90.00
#
_symmetry.space_group_name_H-M   'P 1'
#
loop_
_entity.id
_entity.type
_entity.pdbx_description
1 polymer ?
#
loop_
_entity_poly.entity_id
_entity_poly.type
_entity_poly.pdbx_seq_one_letter_code
_entity_poly.pdbx_strand_id
1 'polypeptide(L)' 'LGAQVVGHQSDALRIDVVATLLHRGGTVEDLRALDLAYAPPFSPVWDPLLVAANQAR' A
#
# COMPACT_ATOMS: atom_id res chain seq x y z
N LEU A 1 5.28 6.79 -13.36
CA LEU A 1 5.30 5.99 -12.11
C LEU A 1 3.87 5.87 -11.61
N GLY A 2 3.49 4.74 -11.03
CA GLY A 2 2.11 4.47 -10.60
C GLY A 2 2.00 3.11 -9.90
N ALA A 3 0.80 2.74 -9.48
CA ALA A 3 0.52 1.43 -8.89
C ALA A 3 -0.79 0.85 -9.43
N GLN A 4 -0.94 -0.46 -9.28
CA GLN A 4 -2.16 -1.19 -9.58
C GLN A 4 -2.40 -2.20 -8.47
N VAL A 5 -3.64 -2.26 -7.97
CA VAL A 5 -4.09 -3.28 -7.02
C VAL A 5 -5.22 -4.04 -7.69
N VAL A 6 -5.12 -5.37 -7.70
CA VAL A 6 -6.13 -6.28 -8.23
C VAL A 6 -6.48 -7.28 -7.14
N GLY A 7 -7.77 -7.43 -6.84
CA GLY A 7 -8.26 -8.29 -5.76
C GLY A 7 -9.79 -8.23 -5.67
N HIS A 8 -10.33 -8.70 -4.54
CA HIS A 8 -11.77 -8.62 -4.28
C HIS A 8 -12.16 -7.19 -3.87
N GLN A 9 -13.46 -6.92 -3.71
CA GLN A 9 -14.00 -5.55 -3.55
C GLN A 9 -13.27 -4.68 -2.51
N SER A 10 -12.90 -5.24 -1.35
CA SER A 10 -12.19 -4.52 -0.28
C SER A 10 -10.72 -4.23 -0.59
N ASP A 11 -10.12 -4.94 -1.55
CA ASP A 11 -8.70 -4.83 -1.84
C ASP A 11 -8.35 -3.59 -2.66
N ALA A 12 -9.29 -3.15 -3.51
CA ALA A 12 -9.10 -2.02 -4.41
C ALA A 12 -8.89 -0.69 -3.68
N LEU A 13 -9.45 -0.50 -2.48
CA LEU A 13 -9.34 0.73 -1.69
C LEU A 13 -7.91 1.07 -1.27
N ARG A 14 -6.98 0.09 -1.27
CA ARG A 14 -5.56 0.33 -0.97
C ARG A 14 -4.90 1.28 -1.96
N ILE A 15 -5.44 1.44 -3.17
CA ILE A 15 -4.85 2.32 -4.18
C ILE A 15 -4.77 3.77 -3.71
N ASP A 16 -5.67 4.21 -2.82
CA ASP A 16 -5.70 5.57 -2.28
C ASP A 16 -4.46 5.90 -1.47
N VAL A 17 -3.83 4.91 -0.82
CA VAL A 17 -2.55 5.07 -0.11
C VAL A 17 -1.45 5.49 -1.10
N VAL A 18 -1.35 4.79 -2.23
CA VAL A 18 -0.35 5.09 -3.25
C VAL A 18 -0.67 6.39 -3.98
N ALA A 19 -1.95 6.65 -4.27
CA ALA A 19 -2.37 7.93 -4.86
C ALA A 19 -1.99 9.11 -3.96
N THR A 20 -2.20 8.99 -2.64
CA THR A 20 -1.82 10.00 -1.65
C THR A 20 -0.31 10.22 -1.62
N LEU A 21 0.49 9.14 -1.63
CA LEU A 21 1.96 9.23 -1.68
C LEU A 21 2.43 9.90 -2.97
N LEU A 22 1.88 9.54 -4.13
CA LEU A 22 2.23 10.14 -5.41
C LEU A 22 1.88 11.63 -5.44
N HIS A 23 0.73 12.01 -4.88
CA HIS A 23 0.32 13.42 -4.81
C HIS A 23 1.33 14.30 -4.06
N ARG A 24 1.97 13.77 -3.02
CA ARG A 24 3.03 14.46 -2.26
C ARG A 24 4.45 14.22 -2.78
N GLY A 25 4.63 13.56 -3.91
CA GLY A 25 5.94 13.22 -4.47
C GLY A 25 6.75 12.23 -3.63
N GLY A 26 6.06 11.35 -2.88
CA GLY A 26 6.68 10.36 -2.01
C GLY A 26 7.43 9.24 -2.75
N THR A 27 8.33 8.60 -2.01
CA THR A 27 9.21 7.50 -2.46
C THR A 27 8.69 6.14 -2.00
N VAL A 28 9.34 5.06 -2.44
CA VAL A 28 9.03 3.70 -1.96
C VAL A 28 9.43 3.55 -0.48
N GLU A 29 10.50 4.20 -0.05
CA GLU A 29 10.92 4.27 1.36
C GLU A 29 9.86 4.94 2.23
N ASP A 30 9.19 5.99 1.75
CA ASP A 30 8.05 6.58 2.46
C ASP A 30 6.90 5.58 2.61
N LEU A 31 6.62 4.76 1.59
CA LEU A 31 5.61 3.70 1.66
C LEU A 31 5.97 2.64 2.70
N ARG A 32 7.24 2.22 2.78
CA ARG A 32 7.72 1.26 3.81
C ARG A 32 7.56 1.77 5.23
N ALA A 33 7.62 3.08 5.41
CA ALA A 33 7.53 3.74 6.72
C ALA A 33 6.07 3.99 7.17
N LEU A 34 5.06 3.69 6.35
CA LEU A 34 3.66 3.88 6.73
C LEU A 34 3.19 2.84 7.75
N ASP A 35 2.51 3.31 8.79
CA ASP A 35 1.77 2.48 9.75
C ASP A 35 0.34 2.25 9.25
N LEU A 36 0.16 1.20 8.45
CA LEU A 36 -1.13 0.87 7.85
C LEU A 36 -1.98 0.05 8.82
N ALA A 37 -3.29 0.33 8.82
CA ALA A 37 -4.24 -0.34 9.71
C ALA A 37 -4.28 -1.85 9.46
N TYR A 38 -4.17 -2.61 10.56
CA TYR A 38 -4.35 -4.06 10.59
C TYR A 38 -5.69 -4.43 11.23
N ALA A 39 -6.41 -5.35 10.59
CA ALA A 39 -7.57 -6.01 11.18
C ALA A 39 -7.86 -7.30 10.39
N PRO A 40 -8.06 -8.47 11.03
CA PRO A 40 -8.27 -9.74 10.33
C PRO A 40 -9.27 -9.75 9.16
N PRO A 41 -10.43 -9.06 9.21
CA PRO A 41 -11.35 -9.03 8.09
C PRO A 41 -10.94 -8.09 6.94
N PHE A 42 -9.96 -7.20 7.13
CA PHE A 42 -9.63 -6.13 6.16
C PHE A 42 -8.19 -6.18 5.66
N SER A 43 -7.21 -6.50 6.52
CA SER A 43 -5.80 -6.55 6.16
C SER A 43 -5.04 -7.61 6.97
N PRO A 44 -4.14 -8.39 6.34
CA PRO A 44 -3.23 -9.28 7.05
C PRO A 44 -2.21 -8.48 7.88
N VAL A 45 -1.43 -9.18 8.72
CA VAL A 45 -0.40 -8.57 9.57
C VAL A 45 0.58 -7.70 8.77
N TRP A 46 0.94 -8.14 7.56
CA TRP A 46 1.73 -7.36 6.62
C TRP A 46 0.85 -6.92 5.47
N ASP A 47 0.47 -5.64 5.43
CA ASP A 47 -0.32 -5.11 4.32
C ASP A 47 0.39 -5.41 2.97
N PRO A 48 -0.34 -5.86 1.93
CA PRO A 48 0.26 -6.16 0.63
C PRO A 48 1.10 -5.03 0.04
N LEU A 49 0.75 -3.76 0.32
CA LEU A 49 1.56 -2.62 -0.11
C LEU A 49 2.92 -2.58 0.59
N LEU A 50 2.98 -2.87 1.90
CA LEU A 50 4.24 -2.94 2.65
C LEU A 50 5.11 -4.11 2.20
N VAL A 51 4.48 -5.26 1.90
CA VAL A 51 5.20 -6.40 1.32
C VAL A 51 5.81 -6.02 -0.02
N ALA A 52 5.04 -5.42 -0.93
CA ALA A 52 5.52 -4.99 -2.24
C ALA A 52 6.63 -3.93 -2.13
N ALA A 53 6.45 -2.94 -1.25
CA ALA A 53 7.45 -1.90 -1.01
C ALA A 53 8.77 -2.52 -0.53
N ASN A 54 8.74 -3.50 0.38
CA ASN A 54 9.94 -4.19 0.88
C ASN A 54 10.67 -5.04 -0.18
N GLN A 55 10.02 -5.38 -1.30
CA GLN A 55 10.66 -6.10 -2.42
C GLN A 55 11.28 -5.19 -3.47
N ALA A 56 10.97 -3.88 -3.45
CA ALA A 56 11.62 -2.91 -4.34
C ALA A 56 13.12 -2.83 -4.01
N ARG A 57 13.98 -2.91 -5.03
CA ARG A 57 15.44 -2.79 -4.86
C ARG A 57 15.91 -1.38 -5.12
#